data_AF-A0A1V4QW04-F1
#
_entry.id   AF-A0A1V4QW04-F1
#
_cell.length_a   1.000
_cell.length_b   1.000
_cell.length_c   1.000
_cell.angle_alpha   90.00
_cell.angle_beta   90.00
_cell.angle_gamma   90.00
#
_symmetry.space_group_name_H-M   'P 1'
#
loop_
_entity.id
_entity.type
_entity.pdbx_description
1 polymer ?
#
loop_
_entity_poly.entity_id
_entity_poly.type
_entity_poly.pdbx_seq_one_letter_code
_entity_poly.pdbx_strand_id
1 'polypeptide(L)'
;MARRKKEYDDDALVLAIAQGHKSCAQIARELGLSPSMVSCIASGSRRPDLQPRIEAARRAFRQQALRLAARMAAPAVIKLAKLLAPETKPTAEVQRKAAVDILRLALGGSDAPVAGLEEDPYLP
;
A
#
# COMPACT_ATOMS: atom_id res chain seq x y z
N MET A 1 7.23 4.36 -43.68
CA MET A 1 8.18 3.61 -42.83
C MET A 1 7.44 3.03 -41.61
N ALA A 2 7.06 1.75 -41.65
CA ALA A 2 6.40 1.10 -40.51
C ALA A 2 7.43 0.82 -39.41
N ARG A 3 7.29 1.49 -38.26
CA ARG A 3 8.18 1.35 -37.11
C ARG A 3 8.02 -0.08 -36.55
N ARG A 4 9.05 -0.93 -36.63
CA ARG A 4 9.05 -2.26 -36.00
C ARG A 4 8.72 -2.08 -34.52
N LYS A 5 7.55 -2.58 -34.09
CA LYS A 5 7.20 -2.63 -32.67
C LYS A 5 8.19 -3.62 -32.04
N LYS A 6 9.02 -3.14 -31.11
CA LYS A 6 9.72 -4.04 -30.19
C LYS A 6 8.62 -4.82 -29.49
N GLU A 7 8.66 -6.14 -29.60
CA GLU A 7 7.71 -7.02 -28.92
C GLU A 7 8.14 -7.05 -27.46
N TYR A 8 7.32 -6.45 -26.60
CA TYR A 8 7.50 -6.47 -25.16
C TYR A 8 6.30 -7.21 -24.58
N ASP A 9 6.53 -7.89 -23.46
CA ASP A 9 5.49 -8.64 -22.78
C ASP A 9 4.50 -7.67 -22.11
N ASP A 10 3.28 -7.62 -22.65
CA ASP A 10 2.19 -6.80 -22.12
C ASP A 10 1.80 -7.24 -20.70
N ASP A 11 1.96 -8.52 -20.35
CA ASP A 11 1.60 -9.05 -19.04
C ASP A 11 2.62 -8.59 -17.99
N ALA A 12 3.90 -8.69 -18.32
CA ALA A 12 4.98 -8.14 -17.50
C ALA A 12 4.82 -6.62 -17.30
N LEU A 13 4.45 -5.88 -18.35
CA LEU A 13 4.18 -4.44 -18.26
C LEU A 13 3.00 -4.11 -17.36
N VAL A 14 1.87 -4.82 -17.53
CA VAL A 14 0.66 -4.66 -16.72
C VAL A 14 0.97 -4.90 -15.25
N LEU A 15 1.67 -5.98 -14.93
CA LEU A 15 2.03 -6.32 -13.56
C LEU A 15 2.97 -5.29 -12.94
N ALA A 16 3.99 -4.85 -13.68
CA ALA A 16 4.95 -3.86 -13.19
C ALA A 16 4.27 -2.50 -12.89
N ILE A 17 3.38 -2.03 -13.78
CA ILE A 17 2.60 -0.81 -13.56
C ILE A 17 1.61 -0.98 -12.40
N ALA A 18 1.02 -2.16 -12.26
CA ALA A 18 0.02 -2.43 -11.23
C ALA A 18 0.61 -2.50 -9.83
N GLN A 19 1.82 -3.02 -9.66
CA GLN A 19 2.50 -3.09 -8.36
C GLN A 19 2.88 -1.71 -7.82
N GLY A 20 3.20 -0.74 -8.68
CA GLY A 20 3.43 0.67 -8.30
C GLY A 20 4.70 0.98 -7.50
N HIS A 21 5.56 -0.01 -7.25
CA HIS A 21 6.81 0.17 -6.48
C HIS A 21 8.02 0.61 -7.35
N LYS A 22 7.93 0.47 -8.67
CA LYS A 22 8.97 0.88 -9.64
C LYS A 22 8.55 2.15 -10.37
N SER A 23 9.51 3.04 -10.60
CA SER A 23 9.33 4.19 -11.47
C SER A 23 9.17 3.76 -12.93
N CYS A 24 8.53 4.61 -13.76
CA CYS A 24 8.41 4.36 -15.20
C CYS A 24 9.78 4.15 -15.88
N ALA A 25 10.85 4.78 -15.38
CA ALA A 25 12.20 4.61 -15.89
C ALA A 25 12.79 3.22 -15.58
N GLN A 26 12.52 2.69 -14.39
CA GLN A 26 12.94 1.34 -14.01
C GLN A 26 12.19 0.28 -14.82
N ILE A 27 10.87 0.40 -14.92
CA ILE A 27 10.03 -0.50 -15.73
C ILE A 27 10.49 -0.49 -17.19
N ALA A 28 10.76 0.70 -17.73
CA ALA A 28 11.23 0.86 -19.10
C ALA A 28 12.58 0.17 -19.34
N ARG A 29 13.52 0.27 -18.39
CA ARG A 29 14.83 -0.40 -18.49
C ARG A 29 14.68 -1.92 -18.50
N GLU A 30 13.83 -2.47 -17.65
CA GLU A 30 13.61 -3.91 -17.53
C GLU A 30 12.91 -4.50 -18.76
N LEU A 31 11.96 -3.77 -19.34
CA LEU A 31 11.14 -4.25 -20.46
C LEU A 31 11.64 -3.78 -21.83
N GLY A 32 12.78 -3.07 -21.88
CA GLY A 32 13.37 -2.56 -23.10
C GLY A 32 12.53 -1.48 -23.80
N LEU A 33 11.75 -0.71 -23.03
CA LEU A 33 10.85 0.36 -23.48
C LEU A 33 11.43 1.76 -23.21
N SER A 34 10.76 2.79 -23.74
CA SER A 34 11.03 4.17 -23.31
C SER A 34 10.23 4.53 -22.06
N PRO A 35 10.79 5.29 -21.11
CA PRO A 35 10.06 5.75 -19.92
C PRO A 35 8.78 6.52 -20.27
N SER A 36 8.84 7.34 -21.33
CA SER A 36 7.67 8.08 -21.86
C SER A 36 6.55 7.15 -22.33
N MET A 37 6.90 6.03 -22.98
CA MET A 37 5.91 5.05 -23.44
C MET A 37 5.25 4.35 -22.26
N VAL A 38 6.01 3.95 -21.25
CA VAL A 38 5.46 3.38 -20.01
C VAL A 38 4.55 4.38 -19.32
N SER A 39 4.94 5.66 -19.24
CA SER A 39 4.09 6.72 -18.67
C SER A 39 2.78 6.88 -19.43
N CYS A 40 2.80 6.93 -20.76
CA CYS A 40 1.58 7.05 -21.57
C CYS A 40 0.68 5.82 -21.47
N ILE A 41 1.26 4.63 -21.27
CA ILE A 41 0.48 3.40 -21.04
C ILE A 41 -0.10 3.42 -19.63
N ALA A 42 0.66 3.82 -18.61
CA ALA A 42 0.18 3.92 -17.23
C ALA A 42 -0.94 4.96 -17.08
N SER A 43 -0.96 6.01 -17.90
CA SER A 43 -2.01 7.03 -17.93
C SER A 43 -3.19 6.69 -18.84
N GLY A 44 -3.13 5.58 -19.58
CA GLY A 44 -4.17 5.19 -20.55
C GLY A 44 -4.18 6.00 -21.85
N SER A 45 -3.29 6.98 -22.01
CA SER A 45 -3.16 7.78 -23.24
C SER A 45 -2.67 6.94 -24.43
N ARG A 46 -2.01 5.81 -24.15
CA ARG A 46 -1.56 4.83 -25.15
C ARG A 46 -1.95 3.43 -24.69
N ARG A 47 -2.40 2.59 -25.62
CA ARG A 47 -2.88 1.22 -25.31
C ARG A 47 -3.98 1.21 -24.24
N PRO A 48 -5.11 1.90 -24.47
CA PRO A 48 -6.22 1.94 -23.51
C PRO A 48 -6.81 0.54 -23.24
N ASP A 49 -6.62 -0.40 -24.16
CA ASP A 49 -6.96 -1.83 -24.03
C ASP A 49 -6.32 -2.50 -22.80
N LEU A 50 -5.18 -1.99 -22.33
CA LEU A 50 -4.49 -2.53 -21.17
C LEU A 50 -5.01 -1.98 -19.83
N GLN A 51 -5.78 -0.88 -19.83
CA GLN A 51 -6.26 -0.25 -18.58
C GLN A 51 -7.10 -1.19 -17.72
N PRO A 52 -8.09 -1.93 -18.27
CA PRO A 52 -8.88 -2.86 -17.45
C PRO A 52 -8.02 -3.93 -16.77
N ARG A 53 -6.95 -4.38 -17.46
CA ARG A 53 -6.00 -5.38 -16.93
C ARG A 53 -5.15 -4.78 -15.81
N ILE A 54 -4.65 -3.56 -16.00
CA ILE A 54 -3.87 -2.82 -15.00
C ILE A 54 -4.71 -2.56 -13.74
N GLU A 55 -5.96 -2.10 -13.89
CA GLU A 55 -6.85 -1.84 -12.77
C GLU A 55 -7.21 -3.12 -12.00
N ALA A 56 -7.51 -4.21 -12.71
CA ALA A 56 -7.79 -5.50 -12.10
C ALA A 56 -6.57 -6.00 -11.29
N ALA A 57 -5.37 -5.91 -11.87
CA ALA A 57 -4.14 -6.28 -11.18
C ALA A 57 -3.87 -5.39 -9.96
N ARG A 58 -4.05 -4.06 -10.05
CA ARG A 58 -3.93 -3.12 -8.93
C ARG A 58 -4.85 -3.50 -7.78
N ARG A 59 -6.12 -3.81 -8.09
CA ARG A 59 -7.11 -4.23 -7.09
C ARG A 59 -6.68 -5.53 -6.41
N ALA A 60 -6.20 -6.51 -7.17
CA ALA A 60 -5.71 -7.78 -6.63
C ALA A 60 -4.50 -7.57 -5.69
N PHE A 61 -3.50 -6.78 -6.11
CA PHE A 61 -2.36 -6.44 -5.27
C PHE A 61 -2.77 -5.72 -3.99
N ARG A 62 -3.68 -4.74 -4.07
CA ARG A 62 -4.19 -4.04 -2.89
C ARG A 62 -4.90 -4.99 -1.92
N GLN A 63 -5.74 -5.88 -2.42
CA GLN A 63 -6.43 -6.86 -1.58
C GLN A 63 -5.46 -7.83 -0.91
N GLN A 64 -4.44 -8.30 -1.63
CA GLN A 64 -3.39 -9.16 -1.06
C GLN A 64 -2.58 -8.41 0.00
N ALA A 65 -2.18 -7.17 -0.26
CA ALA A 65 -1.46 -6.33 0.68
C ALA A 65 -2.28 -6.09 1.95
N LEU A 66 -3.59 -5.80 1.83
CA LEU A 66 -4.49 -5.63 2.96
C LEU A 66 -4.66 -6.92 3.77
N ARG A 67 -4.79 -8.08 3.12
CA ARG A 67 -4.86 -9.37 3.81
C ARG A 67 -3.58 -9.66 4.59
N LEU A 68 -2.42 -9.39 4.00
CA LEU A 68 -1.14 -9.56 4.66
C LEU A 68 -1.01 -8.60 5.85
N ALA A 69 -1.33 -7.32 5.65
CA ALA A 69 -1.32 -6.31 6.70
C ALA A 69 -2.23 -6.70 7.87
N ALA A 70 -3.46 -7.14 7.60
CA ALA A 70 -4.38 -7.61 8.63
C ALA A 70 -3.83 -8.81 9.42
N ARG A 71 -3.17 -9.76 8.75
CA ARG A 71 -2.52 -10.91 9.40
C ARG A 71 -1.33 -10.49 10.26
N MET A 72 -0.60 -9.45 9.86
CA MET A 72 0.60 -8.98 10.56
C MET A 72 0.31 -7.91 11.62
N ALA A 73 -0.84 -7.26 11.59
CA ALA A 73 -1.18 -6.16 12.50
C ALA A 73 -1.19 -6.61 13.96
N ALA A 74 -1.95 -7.65 14.30
CA ALA A 74 -2.04 -8.14 15.69
C ALA A 74 -0.68 -8.53 16.30
N PRO A 75 0.18 -9.36 15.66
CA PRO A 75 1.49 -9.69 16.24
C PRO A 75 2.44 -8.49 16.29
N ALA A 76 2.37 -7.55 15.33
CA ALA A 76 3.17 -6.33 15.37
C ALA A 76 2.77 -5.44 16.56
N VAL A 77 1.47 -5.24 16.79
CA VAL A 77 0.93 -4.48 17.93
C VAL A 77 1.34 -5.12 19.27
N ILE A 78 1.22 -6.45 19.40
CA ILE A 78 1.64 -7.16 20.62
C ILE A 78 3.14 -6.98 20.88
N LYS A 79 3.97 -7.04 19.83
CA LYS A 79 5.42 -6.86 19.97
C LYS A 79 5.77 -5.42 20.38
N LEU A 80 5.10 -4.43 19.80
CA LEU A 80 5.27 -3.02 20.18
C LEU A 80 4.81 -2.76 21.62
N ALA A 81 3.66 -3.31 22.03
CA ALA A 81 3.16 -3.18 23.40
C ALA A 81 4.16 -3.73 24.42
N LYS A 82 4.76 -4.91 24.15
CA LYS A 82 5.80 -5.49 25.02
C LYS A 82 7.08 -4.67 25.11
N LEU A 83 7.45 -3.95 24.04
CA LEU A 83 8.63 -3.08 24.04
C LEU A 83 8.38 -1.78 24.80
N LEU A 84 7.15 -1.26 24.77
CA LEU A 84 6.78 0.01 25.39
C LEU A 84 6.35 -0.15 26.86
N ALA A 85 5.81 -1.31 27.25
CA ALA A 85 5.42 -1.62 28.62
C ALA A 85 5.59 -3.13 28.90
N PRO A 86 6.73 -3.56 29.47
CA PRO A 86 7.01 -4.99 29.66
C PRO A 86 6.07 -5.69 30.66
N GLU A 87 5.36 -4.95 31.52
CA GLU A 87 4.59 -5.49 32.65
C GLU A 87 3.05 -5.48 32.46
N THR A 88 2.52 -5.01 31.33
CA THR A 88 1.07 -4.97 31.11
C THR A 88 0.65 -5.71 29.84
N LYS A 89 -0.16 -6.76 29.99
CA LYS A 89 -0.88 -7.37 28.85
C LYS A 89 -2.03 -6.43 28.46
N PRO A 90 -1.99 -5.78 27.29
CA PRO A 90 -3.10 -4.93 26.86
C PRO A 90 -4.35 -5.78 26.66
N THR A 91 -5.48 -5.29 27.18
CA THR A 91 -6.79 -5.93 27.04
C THR A 91 -7.22 -6.02 25.56
N ALA A 92 -8.11 -6.98 25.24
CA ALA A 92 -8.53 -7.25 23.86
C ALA A 92 -9.18 -6.03 23.18
N GLU A 93 -9.79 -5.15 23.97
CA GLU A 93 -10.43 -3.92 23.51
C GLU A 93 -9.40 -2.86 23.06
N VAL A 94 -8.33 -2.69 23.83
CA VAL A 94 -7.19 -1.83 23.47
C VAL A 94 -6.50 -2.32 22.20
N GLN A 95 -6.35 -3.65 22.07
CA GLN A 95 -5.78 -4.25 20.87
C GLN A 95 -6.63 -4.01 19.62
N ARG A 96 -7.97 -4.13 19.73
CA ARG A 96 -8.89 -3.81 18.63
C ARG A 96 -8.83 -2.33 18.25
N LYS A 97 -8.84 -1.43 19.23
CA LYS A 97 -8.77 0.02 18.99
C LYS A 97 -7.47 0.41 18.27
N ALA A 98 -6.33 -0.09 18.74
CA ALA A 98 -5.04 0.14 18.11
C ALA A 98 -4.97 -0.39 16.67
N ALA A 99 -5.53 -1.57 16.40
CA ALA A 99 -5.59 -2.12 15.04
C ALA A 99 -6.41 -1.23 14.09
N VAL A 100 -7.54 -0.69 14.56
CA VAL A 100 -8.38 0.23 13.78
C VAL A 100 -7.64 1.55 13.48
N ASP A 101 -6.97 2.13 14.48
CA ASP A 101 -6.27 3.40 14.30
C ASP A 101 -5.04 3.27 13.39
N ILE A 102 -4.29 2.16 13.48
CA ILE A 102 -3.19 1.85 12.55
C ILE A 102 -3.70 1.71 11.11
N LEU A 103 -4.83 1.02 10.92
CA LEU A 103 -5.44 0.89 9.60
C LEU A 103 -5.93 2.25 9.07
N ARG A 104 -6.51 3.09 9.94
CA ARG A 104 -6.97 4.44 9.58
C ARG A 104 -5.81 5.34 9.15
N LEU A 105 -4.70 5.34 9.91
CA LEU A 105 -3.49 6.08 9.57
C LEU A 105 -2.84 5.58 8.27
N ALA A 106 -2.77 4.26 8.06
CA ALA A 106 -2.23 3.66 6.84
C ALA A 106 -3.07 3.97 5.59
N LEU A 107 -4.36 4.27 5.77
CA LEU A 107 -5.29 4.64 4.69
C LEU A 107 -5.36 6.16 4.45
N GLY A 108 -4.55 6.97 5.15
CA GLY A 108 -4.48 8.42 4.95
C GLY A 108 -5.63 9.21 5.58
N GLY A 109 -6.38 8.62 6.52
CA GLY A 109 -7.37 9.33 7.32
C GLY A 109 -6.69 10.16 8.40
N SER A 110 -6.28 11.38 8.05
CA SER A 110 -5.85 12.41 9.01
C SER A 110 -7.07 13.18 9.49
N ASP A 111 -7.50 12.92 10.72
CA ASP A 111 -8.16 13.92 11.57
C ASP A 111 -7.76 13.62 13.02
N ALA A 112 -6.70 14.28 13.49
CA ALA A 112 -6.50 14.52 14.91
C ALA A 112 -7.48 15.65 15.33
N PRO A 113 -7.96 15.73 16.59
CA PRO A 113 -7.27 15.24 17.79
C PRO A 113 -8.15 14.39 18.72
N VAL A 114 -7.52 13.57 19.57
CA VAL A 114 -8.14 13.15 20.83
C VAL A 114 -7.41 13.90 21.94
N ALA A 115 -7.90 15.11 22.20
CA ALA A 115 -7.86 15.67 23.54
C ALA A 115 -8.63 14.71 24.46
N GLY A 116 -8.03 14.35 25.60
CA GLY A 116 -8.65 13.42 26.54
C GLY A 116 -7.64 12.69 27.42
N LEU A 117 -6.71 13.44 28.03
CA LEU A 117 -6.12 13.06 29.32
C LEU A 117 -6.76 13.98 30.36
N GLU A 118 -8.08 13.91 30.53
CA GLU A 118 -8.68 14.16 31.83
C GLU A 118 -8.72 12.80 32.52
N GLU A 119 -7.83 12.61 33.48
CA GLU A 119 -8.12 12.16 34.85
C GLU A 119 -6.77 12.13 35.57
N ASP A 120 -6.43 13.23 36.23
CA ASP A 120 -5.47 13.20 37.33
C ASP A 120 -6.15 13.72 38.60
N PRO A 121 -6.83 12.84 39.35
CA PRO A 121 -7.39 13.20 40.65
C PRO A 121 -6.36 13.06 41.79
N TYR A 122 -5.07 12.85 41.52
CA TYR A 122 -4.07 12.62 42.57
C TYR A 122 -2.68 13.17 42.21
N LEU A 123 -2.51 14.48 42.37
CA LEU A 123 -1.20 15.07 42.68
C LEU A 123 -1.29 15.79 44.05
N PRO A 124 -0.45 15.43 45.03
CA PRO A 124 -0.41 16.03 46.37
C PRO A 124 0.15 17.46 46.40
#